data_AF-A0A4U5P9I3-F1
#
_entry.id   AF-A0A4U5P9I3-F1
#
_cell.length_a   1.000
_cell.length_b   1.000
_cell.length_c   1.000
_cell.angle_alpha   90.00
_cell.angle_beta   90.00
_cell.angle_gamma   90.00
#
_symmetry.space_group_name_H-M   'P 1'
#
loop_
_entity.id
_entity.type
_entity.pdbx_description
1 polymer ?
#
loop_
_entity_poly.entity_id
_entity_poly.type
_entity_poly.pdbx_seq_one_letter_code
_entity_poly.pdbx_strand_id
1 'polypeptide(L)'
;MKMLIIVGFIVISSILGFMIFHFRKAIFVLSIPAAVTLVTLYALSRSDRKFLWPIIGISFFHVFVSLYAGLIFLFYFAFKPFYIIMVLNWAFDTLHTEKTTSYYIQCACIFIAILVFGFFNAWQAIVALSFRRLLSYEQLCNVISSSEKSSPVVLVVNATPNP
;
A
#
# COMPACT_ATOMS: atom_id res chain seq x y z
N MET A 1 -0.44 -14.39 16.73
CA MET A 1 0.41 -13.66 15.75
C MET A 1 1.31 -14.57 14.92
N LYS A 2 2.15 -15.44 15.53
CA LYS A 2 3.07 -16.32 14.78
C LYS A 2 2.38 -17.18 13.70
N MET A 3 1.25 -17.81 14.01
CA MET A 3 0.47 -18.58 13.03
C MET A 3 -0.05 -17.74 11.86
N LEU A 4 -0.49 -16.51 12.13
CA LEU A 4 -1.04 -15.60 11.10
C LEU A 4 0.07 -15.14 10.15
N ILE A 5 1.27 -14.88 10.68
CA ILE A 5 2.47 -14.57 9.88
C ILE A 5 2.88 -15.76 9.02
N ILE A 6 2.87 -16.98 9.57
CA ILE A 6 3.22 -18.21 8.83
C ILE A 6 2.22 -18.48 7.71
N VAL A 7 0.92 -18.38 7.98
CA VAL A 7 -0.12 -18.55 6.95
C VAL A 7 0.03 -17.48 5.87
N GLY A 8 0.23 -16.22 6.25
CA GLY A 8 0.49 -15.13 5.31
C GLY A 8 1.73 -15.40 4.45
N PHE A 9 2.81 -15.89 5.05
CA PHE A 9 4.05 -16.24 4.34
C PHE A 9 3.83 -17.35 3.30
N ILE A 10 3.11 -18.41 3.66
CA ILE A 10 2.80 -19.52 2.76
C ILE A 10 1.96 -19.03 1.58
N VAL A 11 0.91 -18.24 1.85
CA VAL A 11 0.04 -17.70 0.81
C VAL A 11 0.80 -16.78 -0.14
N ILE A 12 1.59 -15.83 0.38
CA ILE A 12 2.38 -14.90 -0.44
C ILE A 12 3.40 -15.66 -1.29
N SER A 13 4.11 -16.63 -0.72
CA SER A 13 5.10 -17.43 -1.44
C SER A 13 4.46 -18.25 -2.56
N SER A 14 3.26 -18.80 -2.32
CA SER A 14 2.52 -19.58 -3.31
C SER A 14 2.05 -18.71 -4.48
N ILE A 15 1.49 -17.54 -4.20
CA ILE A 15 1.07 -16.57 -5.21
C ILE A 15 2.27 -16.08 -6.02
N LEU A 16 3.38 -15.76 -5.35
CA LEU A 16 4.60 -15.30 -6.01
C LEU A 16 5.16 -16.37 -6.95
N GLY A 17 5.22 -17.62 -6.49
CA GLY A 17 5.64 -18.76 -7.30
C GLY A 17 4.76 -18.91 -8.54
N PHE A 18 3.44 -18.96 -8.35
CA PHE A 18 2.48 -19.06 -9.46
C PHE A 18 2.67 -17.94 -10.49
N MET A 19 2.81 -16.71 -10.02
CA MET A 19 3.01 -15.53 -10.85
C MET A 19 4.29 -15.61 -11.70
N ILE A 20 5.40 -16.07 -11.14
CA ILE A 20 6.68 -16.22 -11.85
C ILE A 20 6.60 -17.30 -12.93
N PHE A 21 5.97 -18.44 -12.63
CA PHE A 21 5.87 -19.54 -13.59
C PHE A 21 4.92 -19.23 -14.75
N HIS A 22 3.78 -18.59 -14.47
CA HIS A 22 2.75 -18.37 -15.47
C HIS A 22 3.03 -17.16 -16.36
N PHE A 23 3.52 -16.05 -15.79
CA PHE A 23 3.72 -14.79 -16.52
C PHE A 23 5.17 -14.59 -16.99
N ARG A 24 5.77 -15.62 -17.60
CA ARG A 24 7.17 -15.61 -18.06
C ARG A 24 7.57 -14.39 -18.90
N LYS A 25 6.68 -13.92 -19.78
CA LYS A 25 6.93 -12.75 -20.64
C LYS A 25 6.93 -11.41 -19.89
N ALA A 26 6.32 -11.37 -18.71
CA ALA A 26 6.21 -10.18 -17.87
C ALA A 26 7.12 -10.24 -16.63
N ILE A 27 8.09 -11.17 -16.57
CA ILE A 27 8.98 -11.38 -15.42
C ILE A 27 9.63 -10.08 -14.94
N PHE A 28 10.07 -9.21 -15.85
CA PHE A 28 10.68 -7.93 -15.48
C PHE A 28 9.70 -6.98 -14.77
N VAL A 29 8.44 -6.95 -15.21
CA VAL A 29 7.41 -6.12 -14.56
C VAL A 29 7.01 -6.76 -13.22
N LEU A 30 6.96 -8.09 -13.16
CA LEU A 30 6.67 -8.85 -11.94
C LEU A 30 7.82 -8.84 -10.93
N SER A 31 9.06 -8.61 -11.32
CA SER A 31 10.20 -8.61 -10.40
C SER A 31 10.14 -7.44 -9.42
N ILE A 32 9.49 -6.34 -9.79
CA ILE A 32 9.30 -5.17 -8.90
C ILE A 32 8.41 -5.53 -7.70
N PRO A 33 7.15 -5.97 -7.87
CA PRO A 33 6.33 -6.40 -6.74
C PRO A 33 6.94 -7.60 -6.02
N ALA A 34 7.61 -8.51 -6.72
CA ALA A 34 8.34 -9.61 -6.08
C ALA A 34 9.42 -9.11 -5.11
N ALA A 35 10.27 -8.19 -5.55
CA ALA A 35 11.30 -7.60 -4.70
C ALA A 35 10.70 -6.88 -3.49
N VAL A 36 9.64 -6.09 -3.69
CA VAL A 36 8.97 -5.39 -2.58
C VAL A 36 8.37 -6.39 -1.59
N THR A 37 7.71 -7.45 -2.05
CA THR A 37 7.17 -8.49 -1.15
C THR A 37 8.27 -9.19 -0.36
N LEU A 38 9.39 -9.57 -1.01
CA LEU A 38 10.53 -10.20 -0.33
C LEU A 38 11.17 -9.30 0.72
N VAL A 39 11.39 -8.01 0.38
CA VAL A 39 11.93 -7.04 1.34
C VAL A 39 10.97 -6.82 2.51
N THR A 40 9.67 -6.82 2.25
CA THR A 40 8.64 -6.71 3.30
C THR A 40 8.62 -7.93 4.21
N LEU A 41 8.70 -9.14 3.65
CA LEU A 41 8.82 -10.38 4.42
C LEU A 41 10.08 -10.36 5.29
N TYR A 42 11.21 -9.95 4.72
CA TYR A 42 12.45 -9.78 5.45
C TYR A 42 12.32 -8.77 6.61
N ALA A 43 11.66 -7.62 6.36
CA ALA A 43 11.39 -6.61 7.37
C ALA A 43 10.54 -7.16 8.52
N LEU A 44 9.51 -7.96 8.22
CA LEU A 44 8.67 -8.61 9.23
C LEU A 44 9.42 -9.67 10.03
N SER A 45 10.32 -10.44 9.41
CA SER A 45 11.11 -11.46 10.11
C SER A 45 12.18 -10.88 11.02
N ARG A 46 12.80 -9.76 10.63
CA ARG A 46 13.88 -9.09 11.39
C ARG A 46 13.38 -7.95 12.28
N SER A 47 12.11 -7.59 12.22
CA SER A 47 11.52 -6.43 12.90
C SER A 47 12.27 -5.11 12.63
N ASP A 48 12.89 -4.98 11.45
CA ASP A 48 13.65 -3.77 11.10
C ASP A 48 12.79 -2.78 10.32
N ARG A 49 12.56 -1.62 10.95
CA ARG A 49 11.77 -0.51 10.42
C ARG A 49 12.27 0.07 9.10
N LYS A 50 13.57 -0.03 8.80
CA LYS A 50 14.15 0.55 7.57
C LYS A 50 13.65 -0.14 6.31
N PHE A 51 13.41 -1.44 6.39
CA PHE A 51 12.96 -2.26 5.25
C PHE A 51 11.45 -2.17 4.99
N LEU A 52 10.69 -1.39 5.76
CA LEU A 52 9.28 -1.11 5.50
C LEU A 52 9.06 0.05 4.51
N TRP A 53 10.10 0.83 4.17
CA TRP A 53 9.97 1.94 3.24
C TRP A 53 9.51 1.54 1.83
N PRO A 54 10.00 0.43 1.23
CA PRO A 54 9.55 0.01 -0.10
C PRO A 54 8.05 -0.26 -0.17
N ILE A 55 7.47 -0.92 0.84
CA ILE A 55 6.02 -1.20 0.87
C ILE A 55 5.21 0.09 1.07
N ILE A 56 5.69 1.03 1.87
CA ILE A 56 5.04 2.34 2.04
C ILE A 56 5.08 3.12 0.72
N GLY A 57 6.25 3.20 0.09
CA GLY A 57 6.45 3.95 -1.15
C GLY A 57 5.59 3.41 -2.30
N ILE A 58 5.56 2.09 -2.50
CA ILE A 58 4.74 1.49 -3.56
C ILE A 58 3.24 1.68 -3.29
N SER A 59 2.82 1.68 -2.02
CA SER A 59 1.42 1.94 -1.67
C SER A 59 1.00 3.37 -2.03
N PHE A 60 1.82 4.37 -1.69
CA PHE A 60 1.56 5.75 -2.09
C PHE A 60 1.55 5.93 -3.60
N PHE A 61 2.51 5.33 -4.32
CA PHE A 61 2.53 5.35 -5.78
C PHE A 61 1.20 4.83 -6.37
N HIS A 62 0.71 3.69 -5.89
CA HIS A 62 -0.55 3.11 -6.38
C HIS A 62 -1.78 3.95 -5.99
N VAL A 63 -1.77 4.60 -4.83
CA VAL A 63 -2.82 5.58 -4.47
C VAL A 63 -2.83 6.73 -5.49
N PHE A 64 -1.68 7.33 -5.79
CA PHE A 64 -1.61 8.39 -6.80
C PHE A 64 -2.08 7.91 -8.18
N VAL A 65 -1.58 6.75 -8.64
CA VAL A 65 -2.00 6.16 -9.92
C VAL A 65 -3.51 5.92 -9.93
N SER A 66 -4.09 5.40 -8.85
CA SER A 66 -5.54 5.17 -8.76
C SER A 66 -6.36 6.46 -8.81
N LEU A 67 -5.89 7.55 -8.19
CA LEU A 67 -6.56 8.85 -8.24
C LEU A 67 -6.50 9.46 -9.65
N TYR A 68 -5.35 9.42 -10.30
CA TYR A 68 -5.20 9.88 -11.68
C TYR A 68 -6.02 9.05 -12.66
N ALA A 69 -5.97 7.73 -12.56
CA ALA A 69 -6.78 6.83 -13.37
C ALA A 69 -8.27 7.08 -13.13
N GLY A 70 -8.68 7.23 -11.86
CA GLY A 70 -10.06 7.56 -11.48
C GLY A 70 -10.53 8.87 -12.10
N LEU A 71 -9.70 9.92 -12.07
CA LEU A 71 -10.00 11.21 -12.72
C LEU A 71 -10.18 11.07 -14.23
N ILE A 72 -9.29 10.33 -14.90
CA ILE A 72 -9.35 10.07 -16.34
C ILE A 72 -10.63 9.31 -16.70
N PHE A 73 -10.95 8.24 -15.97
CA PHE A 73 -12.17 7.46 -16.22
C PHE A 73 -13.43 8.22 -15.88
N LEU A 74 -13.42 9.06 -14.83
CA LEU A 74 -14.52 9.97 -14.53
C LEU A 74 -14.73 10.98 -15.66
N PHE A 75 -13.64 11.53 -16.21
CA PHE A 75 -13.71 12.40 -17.38
C PHE A 75 -14.29 11.67 -18.60
N TYR A 76 -13.84 10.44 -18.89
CA TYR A 76 -14.38 9.65 -19.99
C TYR A 76 -15.83 9.22 -19.80
N PHE A 77 -16.26 9.03 -18.56
CA PHE A 77 -17.65 8.73 -18.22
C PHE A 77 -18.53 9.98 -18.38
N ALA A 78 -18.06 11.13 -17.93
CA ALA A 78 -18.82 12.37 -17.88
C ALA A 78 -18.82 13.16 -19.19
N PHE A 79 -17.73 13.19 -19.96
CA PHE A 79 -17.58 14.11 -21.10
C PHE A 79 -17.55 13.43 -22.47
N LYS A 80 -16.96 12.23 -22.58
CA LYS A 80 -16.84 11.54 -23.87
C LYS A 80 -18.19 11.26 -24.54
N PRO A 81 -19.24 10.82 -23.81
CA PRO A 81 -20.55 10.59 -24.41
C PRO A 81 -21.21 11.89 -24.86
N PHE A 82 -21.06 12.97 -24.09
CA PHE A 82 -21.58 14.29 -24.48
C PHE A 82 -20.88 14.82 -25.73
N TYR A 83 -19.56 14.64 -25.84
CA TYR A 83 -18.82 15.06 -27.03
C TYR A 83 -19.23 14.29 -28.29
N ILE A 84 -19.36 12.96 -28.20
CA ILE A 84 -19.78 12.11 -29.33
C ILE A 84 -21.22 12.45 -29.75
N ILE A 85 -22.14 12.60 -28.80
CA ILE A 85 -23.54 12.96 -29.07
C ILE A 85 -23.64 14.38 -29.62
N MET A 86 -22.87 15.34 -29.10
CA MET A 86 -22.83 16.71 -29.59
C MET A 86 -22.31 16.79 -31.02
N VAL A 87 -21.23 16.08 -31.36
CA VAL A 87 -20.68 16.05 -32.72
C VAL A 87 -21.61 15.34 -33.69
N LEU A 88 -22.26 14.24 -33.29
CA LEU A 88 -23.25 13.55 -34.13
C LEU A 88 -24.52 14.39 -34.36
N ASN A 89 -25.05 15.01 -33.31
CA ASN A 89 -26.21 15.89 -33.42
C ASN A 89 -25.88 17.14 -34.26
N TRP A 90 -24.65 17.67 -34.18
CA TRP A 90 -24.18 18.75 -35.03
C TRP A 90 -23.97 18.32 -36.49
N ALA A 91 -23.39 17.15 -36.73
CA ALA A 91 -23.02 16.69 -38.07
C ALA A 91 -24.21 16.21 -38.91
N PHE A 92 -25.26 15.70 -38.27
CA PHE A 92 -26.43 15.13 -38.96
C PHE A 92 -27.74 15.87 -38.71
N ASP A 93 -27.72 16.97 -37.93
CA ASP A 93 -28.91 17.74 -37.51
C ASP A 93 -30.01 16.84 -36.90
N THR A 94 -29.56 15.79 -36.22
CA THR A 94 -30.40 14.77 -35.56
C THR A 94 -30.41 14.99 -34.06
N LEU A 95 -31.48 14.59 -33.38
CA LEU A 95 -31.57 14.60 -31.91
C LEU A 95 -31.39 13.17 -31.37
N HIS A 96 -30.20 12.59 -31.53
CA HIS A 96 -29.92 11.26 -31.02
C HIS A 96 -29.61 11.31 -29.52
N THR A 97 -30.51 10.73 -28.71
CA THR A 97 -30.41 10.70 -27.23
C THR A 97 -29.90 9.35 -26.70
N GLU A 98 -29.78 8.34 -27.56
CA GLU A 98 -29.53 6.97 -27.10
C GLU A 98 -28.07 6.75 -26.69
N LYS A 99 -27.90 6.55 -25.39
CA LYS A 99 -26.65 6.19 -24.73
C LYS A 99 -26.39 4.71 -24.96
N THR A 100 -25.18 4.34 -25.41
CA THR A 100 -24.76 2.92 -25.39
C THR A 100 -24.57 2.46 -23.94
N THR A 101 -25.61 1.90 -23.32
CA THR A 101 -25.64 1.43 -21.92
C THR A 101 -24.45 0.54 -21.57
N SER A 102 -24.00 -0.28 -22.53
CA SER A 102 -22.82 -1.16 -22.38
C SER A 102 -21.53 -0.38 -22.03
N TYR A 103 -21.29 0.77 -22.66
CA TYR A 103 -20.11 1.62 -22.38
C TYR A 103 -20.11 2.14 -20.94
N TYR A 104 -21.27 2.62 -20.48
CA TYR A 104 -21.41 3.15 -19.11
C TYR A 104 -21.22 2.07 -18.05
N ILE A 105 -21.73 0.86 -18.30
CA ILE A 105 -21.53 -0.29 -17.40
C ILE A 105 -20.03 -0.64 -17.33
N GLN A 106 -19.35 -0.75 -18.47
CA GLN A 106 -17.91 -1.05 -18.50
C GLN A 106 -17.08 0.02 -17.79
N CYS A 107 -17.35 1.31 -18.06
CA CYS A 107 -16.66 2.41 -17.37
C CYS A 107 -16.95 2.42 -15.87
N ALA A 108 -18.19 2.14 -15.43
CA ALA A 108 -18.54 2.05 -14.02
C ALA A 108 -17.83 0.88 -13.33
N CYS A 109 -17.76 -0.29 -13.96
CA CYS A 109 -17.02 -1.44 -13.44
C CYS A 109 -15.53 -1.12 -13.27
N ILE A 110 -14.90 -0.49 -14.28
CA ILE A 110 -13.49 -0.09 -14.20
C ILE A 110 -13.29 0.97 -13.11
N PHE A 111 -14.18 1.94 -13.00
CA PHE A 111 -14.11 2.97 -11.98
C PHE A 111 -14.24 2.39 -10.56
N ILE A 112 -15.17 1.47 -10.33
CA ILE A 112 -15.30 0.75 -9.06
C ILE A 112 -14.03 -0.05 -8.75
N ALA A 113 -13.47 -0.75 -9.74
CA ALA A 113 -12.22 -1.50 -9.57
C ALA A 113 -11.05 -0.56 -9.18
N ILE A 114 -10.95 0.61 -9.79
CA ILE A 114 -9.95 1.64 -9.45
C ILE A 114 -10.14 2.16 -8.02
N LEU A 115 -11.39 2.41 -7.59
CA LEU A 115 -11.68 2.84 -6.22
C LEU A 115 -11.27 1.77 -5.21
N VAL A 116 -11.68 0.52 -5.41
CA VAL A 116 -11.31 -0.60 -4.54
C VAL A 116 -9.80 -0.75 -4.47
N PHE A 117 -9.12 -0.67 -5.62
CA PHE A 117 -7.67 -0.70 -5.69
C PHE A 117 -7.01 0.45 -4.92
N GLY A 118 -7.51 1.69 -5.08
CA GLY A 118 -7.01 2.86 -4.36
C GLY A 118 -7.21 2.74 -2.84
N PHE A 119 -8.39 2.35 -2.40
CA PHE A 119 -8.70 2.14 -0.97
C PHE A 119 -7.84 1.04 -0.36
N PHE A 120 -7.64 -0.07 -1.07
CA PHE A 120 -6.78 -1.15 -0.62
C PHE A 120 -5.33 -0.67 -0.41
N ASN A 121 -4.78 0.08 -1.37
CA ASN A 121 -3.42 0.61 -1.25
C ASN A 121 -3.29 1.69 -0.16
N ALA A 122 -4.34 2.51 0.04
CA ALA A 122 -4.37 3.47 1.14
C ALA A 122 -4.38 2.75 2.50
N TRP A 123 -5.21 1.71 2.64
CA TRP A 123 -5.23 0.87 3.83
C TRP A 123 -3.86 0.20 4.07
N GLN A 124 -3.24 -0.35 3.03
CA GLN A 124 -1.91 -0.94 3.11
C GLN A 124 -0.86 0.06 3.59
N ALA A 125 -0.89 1.31 3.10
CA ALA A 125 0.00 2.38 3.54
C ALA A 125 -0.20 2.72 5.03
N ILE A 126 -1.45 2.83 5.47
CA ILE A 126 -1.80 3.13 6.87
C ILE A 126 -1.29 2.03 7.79
N VAL A 127 -1.50 0.76 7.44
CA VAL A 127 -1.02 -0.39 8.22
C VAL A 127 0.51 -0.39 8.29
N ALA A 128 1.19 -0.21 7.15
CA ALA A 128 2.66 -0.20 7.11
C ALA A 128 3.27 0.96 7.94
N LEU A 129 2.66 2.15 7.89
CA LEU A 129 3.06 3.29 8.70
C LEU A 129 2.83 3.05 10.20
N SER A 130 1.68 2.46 10.56
CA SER A 130 1.35 2.15 11.95
C SER A 130 2.31 1.12 12.52
N PHE A 131 2.63 0.08 11.76
CA PHE A 131 3.60 -0.94 12.15
C PHE A 131 5.02 -0.37 12.30
N ARG A 132 5.44 0.52 11.38
CA ARG A 132 6.72 1.22 11.48
C ARG A 132 6.81 2.09 12.74
N ARG A 133 5.73 2.78 13.11
CA ARG A 133 5.66 3.57 14.35
C ARG A 133 5.78 2.67 15.58
N LEU A 134 5.08 1.55 15.60
CA LEU A 134 5.15 0.56 16.68
C LEU A 134 6.60 0.07 16.90
N LEU A 135 7.27 -0.38 15.84
CA LEU A 135 8.67 -0.81 15.91
C LEU A 135 9.62 0.31 16.37
N SER A 136 9.32 1.56 16.01
CA SER A 136 10.12 2.70 16.45
C SER A 136 9.96 2.99 17.94
N TYR A 137 8.75 2.79 18.48
CA TYR A 137 8.46 2.92 19.90
C TYR A 137 9.12 1.80 20.71
N GLU A 138 9.01 0.54 20.27
CA GLU A 138 9.68 -0.60 20.93
C GLU A 138 11.20 -0.41 21.00
N GLN A 139 11.81 0.08 19.92
CA GLN A 139 13.25 0.35 19.91
C GLN A 139 13.64 1.46 20.90
N LEU A 140 12.81 2.51 21.04
CA LEU A 140 13.06 3.57 22.00
C LEU A 140 12.96 3.08 23.45
N CYS A 141 11.92 2.29 23.77
CA CYS A 141 11.76 1.68 25.09
C CYS A 141 12.92 0.74 25.45
N ASN A 142 13.40 -0.06 24.49
CA ASN A 142 14.55 -0.93 24.70
C ASN A 142 15.83 -0.14 24.99
N VAL A 143 16.04 1.00 24.32
CA VAL A 143 17.18 1.89 24.60
C VAL A 143 17.08 2.48 26.01
N ILE A 144 15.92 2.99 26.41
CA ILE A 144 15.71 3.56 27.75
C ILE A 144 15.93 2.49 28.84
N SER A 145 15.36 1.29 28.68
CA SER A 145 15.54 0.18 29.62
C SER A 145 16.99 -0.28 29.71
N SER A 146 17.72 -0.30 28.58
CA SER A 146 19.15 -0.60 28.58
C SER A 146 19.98 0.50 29.27
N SER A 147 19.58 1.77 29.14
CA SER A 147 20.21 2.90 29.80
C SER A 147 20.02 2.82 31.32
N GLU A 148 18.82 2.52 31.82
CA GLU A 148 18.56 2.31 33.25
C GLU A 148 19.39 1.17 33.83
N LYS A 149 19.54 0.05 33.11
CA LYS A 149 20.41 -1.06 33.55
C LYS A 149 21.89 -0.70 33.59
N SER A 150 22.31 0.29 32.80
CA SER A 150 23.70 0.74 32.72
C SER A 150 24.04 1.93 33.62
N SER A 151 23.04 2.57 34.24
CA SER A 151 23.27 3.67 35.17
C SER A 151 23.95 3.13 36.43
N PRO A 152 25.13 3.65 36.83
CA PRO A 152 25.76 3.24 38.08
C PRO A 152 24.85 3.63 39.24
N VAL A 153 24.54 2.67 40.11
CA VAL A 153 23.82 2.93 41.36
C VAL A 153 24.71 3.84 42.21
N VAL A 154 24.40 5.14 42.25
CA VAL A 154 25.08 6.08 43.13
C VAL A 154 24.54 5.88 44.54
N LEU A 155 25.25 5.06 45.31
CA LEU A 155 24.97 4.83 46.71
C LEU A 155 25.51 6.02 47.51
N VAL A 156 24.64 7.00 47.77
CA VAL A 156 24.98 8.13 48.65
C VAL A 156 24.98 7.62 50.09
N VAL A 157 26.15 7.20 50.57
CA VAL A 157 26.36 6.86 51.98
C VAL A 157 26.41 8.16 52.76
N ASN A 158 25.30 8.49 53.43
CA ASN A 158 25.27 9.60 54.39
C ASN A 158 26.05 9.16 55.63
N ALA A 159 27.34 9.49 55.69
CA ALA A 159 28.14 9.31 56.90
C ALA A 159 27.67 10.35 57.93
N THR A 160 26.82 9.93 58.86
CA THR A 160 26.54 10.72 60.06
C THR A 160 27.84 10.84 60.87
N PRO A 161 28.31 12.05 61.19
CA PRO A 161 29.45 12.22 62.06
C PRO A 161 29.07 11.76 63.47
N ASN A 162 29.73 10.72 63.97
CA ASN A 162 29.57 10.29 65.36
C ASN A 162 30.18 11.37 66.28
N PRO A 163 29.45 11.80 67.33
CA PRO A 163 29.98 12.66 68.38
C PRO A 163 30.97 11.94 69.30
#